data_AF-L8GKY5-F1
#
_entry.id   AF-L8GKY5-F1
#
_cell.length_a   1.000
_cell.length_b   1.000
_cell.length_c   1.000
_cell.angle_alpha   90.00
_cell.angle_beta   90.00
_cell.angle_gamma   90.00
#
_symmetry.space_group_name_H-M   'P 1'
#
loop_
_entity.id
_entity.type
_entity.pdbx_description
1 polymer ?
#
loop_
_entity_poly.entity_id
_entity_poly.type
_entity_poly.pdbx_seq_one_letter_code
_entity_poly.pdbx_strand_id
1 'polypeptide(L)'
;MAAPPPPPSTPLPPYNAWELALASEVAALRRNPAAYAQLLETERKPLYRGKDLVFKAQRRKDDVIIETREGVAGCNEAIAALRATQPLPSLRLEPAMSIACKAVVNVSGPAGEVDTNTVVKMREYGGLTPGGTAIEVSAFGGRDARAVLMNLLISDGDADREQRKDLLNPQWTAFGLAVGKHASYDHMTLLLFATQFNPKQEVMQNLIKYKHLWTINEP
;
A
#
# COMPACT_ATOMS: atom_id res chain seq x y z
N MET A 1 -20.11 3.22 -39.09
CA MET A 1 -20.14 2.22 -38.00
C MET A 1 -19.93 2.97 -36.69
N ALA A 2 -20.90 2.90 -35.77
CA ALA A 2 -20.78 3.54 -34.47
C ALA A 2 -19.76 2.76 -33.61
N ALA A 3 -18.95 3.47 -32.82
CA ALA A 3 -18.06 2.85 -31.85
C ALA A 3 -18.88 2.01 -30.85
N PRO A 4 -18.38 0.85 -30.39
CA PRO A 4 -19.08 0.06 -29.39
C PRO A 4 -19.27 0.90 -28.11
N PRO A 5 -20.40 0.74 -27.41
CA PRO A 5 -20.64 1.45 -26.16
C PRO A 5 -19.51 1.12 -25.16
N PRO A 6 -19.06 2.10 -24.35
CA PRO A 6 -18.10 1.81 -23.31
C PRO A 6 -18.66 0.71 -22.40
N PRO A 7 -17.83 -0.23 -21.93
CA PRO A 7 -18.28 -1.25 -21.01
C PRO A 7 -18.94 -0.59 -19.79
N PRO A 8 -20.02 -1.17 -19.24
CA PRO A 8 -20.67 -0.62 -18.06
C PRO A 8 -19.62 -0.46 -16.95
N SER A 9 -19.54 0.75 -16.39
CA SER A 9 -18.68 1.03 -15.25
C SER A 9 -19.23 0.26 -14.06
N THR A 10 -18.68 -0.92 -13.78
CA THR A 10 -18.98 -1.64 -12.55
C THR A 10 -18.62 -0.70 -11.40
N PRO A 11 -19.57 -0.33 -10.52
CA PRO A 11 -19.25 0.54 -9.40
C PRO A 11 -18.14 -0.13 -8.59
N LEU A 12 -17.04 0.60 -8.39
CA LEU A 12 -15.97 0.14 -7.52
C LEU A 12 -16.59 -0.23 -6.16
N PRO A 13 -16.15 -1.32 -5.52
CA PRO A 13 -16.61 -1.62 -4.19
C PRO A 13 -16.21 -0.47 -3.26
N PRO A 14 -16.97 -0.23 -2.16
CA PRO A 14 -16.80 0.99 -1.37
C PRO A 14 -15.51 0.90 -0.55
N TYR A 15 -14.38 1.26 -1.15
CA TYR A 15 -13.14 1.51 -0.43
C TYR A 15 -13.38 2.52 0.68
N ASN A 16 -12.86 2.24 1.87
CA ASN A 16 -12.98 3.19 2.98
C ASN A 16 -12.05 4.40 2.74
N ALA A 17 -12.18 5.43 3.58
CA ALA A 17 -11.41 6.67 3.40
C ALA A 17 -9.89 6.45 3.48
N TRP A 18 -9.43 5.52 4.32
CA TRP A 18 -8.01 5.15 4.44
C TRP A 18 -7.49 4.48 3.18
N GLU A 19 -8.25 3.55 2.63
CA GLU A 19 -7.94 2.82 1.40
C GLU A 19 -7.87 3.76 0.18
N LEU A 20 -8.81 4.69 0.08
CA LEU A 20 -8.80 5.72 -0.97
C LEU A 20 -7.61 6.67 -0.83
N ALA A 21 -7.28 7.08 0.40
CA ALA A 21 -6.10 7.91 0.66
C ALA A 21 -4.81 7.17 0.28
N LEU A 22 -4.71 5.88 0.63
CA LEU A 22 -3.56 5.03 0.29
C LEU A 22 -3.42 4.83 -1.22
N ALA A 23 -4.51 4.53 -1.93
CA ALA A 23 -4.51 4.47 -3.40
C ALA A 23 -4.02 5.78 -4.02
N SER A 24 -4.45 6.92 -3.46
CA SER A 24 -4.06 8.26 -3.93
C SER A 24 -2.57 8.53 -3.72
N GLU A 25 -2.01 8.14 -2.58
CA GLU A 25 -0.59 8.29 -2.28
C GLU A 25 0.27 7.36 -3.18
N VAL A 26 -0.16 6.12 -3.45
CA VAL A 26 0.51 5.23 -4.42
C VAL A 26 0.52 5.85 -5.83
N ALA A 27 -0.62 6.41 -6.27
CA ALA A 27 -0.71 7.08 -7.56
C ALA A 27 0.17 8.36 -7.60
N ALA A 28 0.20 9.14 -6.52
CA ALA A 28 1.02 10.34 -6.41
C ALA A 28 2.52 10.02 -6.48
N LEU A 29 2.96 9.01 -5.72
CA LEU A 29 4.33 8.48 -5.73
C LEU A 29 4.75 8.10 -7.15
N ARG A 30 3.96 7.28 -7.84
CA ARG A 30 4.33 6.77 -9.17
C ARG A 30 4.32 7.86 -10.23
N ARG A 31 3.36 8.80 -10.17
CA ARG A 31 3.25 9.91 -11.11
C ARG A 31 4.42 10.89 -11.01
N ASN A 32 4.90 11.16 -9.79
CA ASN A 32 6.02 12.08 -9.58
C ASN A 32 6.86 11.67 -8.37
N PRO A 33 7.79 10.71 -8.54
CA PRO A 33 8.66 10.25 -7.46
C PRO A 33 9.48 11.38 -6.84
N ALA A 34 9.95 12.34 -7.64
CA ALA A 34 10.72 13.50 -7.16
C ALA A 34 9.90 14.42 -6.22
N ALA A 35 8.60 14.62 -6.49
CA ALA A 35 7.71 15.32 -5.56
C ALA A 35 7.55 14.56 -4.23
N TYR A 36 7.51 13.23 -4.28
CA TYR A 36 7.47 12.41 -3.06
C TYR A 36 8.79 12.48 -2.28
N ALA A 37 9.93 12.63 -2.96
CA ALA A 37 11.22 12.91 -2.32
C ALA A 37 11.18 14.24 -1.55
N GLN A 38 10.51 15.26 -2.10
CA GLN A 38 10.32 16.55 -1.41
C GLN A 38 9.45 16.39 -0.16
N LEU A 39 8.41 15.54 -0.18
CA LEU A 39 7.62 15.23 1.02
C LEU A 39 8.48 14.58 2.10
N LEU A 40 9.34 13.61 1.74
CA LEU A 40 10.28 13.03 2.70
C LEU A 40 11.25 14.07 3.27
N GLU A 41 11.77 14.95 2.43
CA GLU A 41 12.73 15.98 2.84
C GLU A 41 12.11 17.04 3.76
N THR A 42 10.85 17.41 3.53
CA THR A 42 10.19 18.51 4.24
C THR A 42 9.34 18.06 5.42
N GLU A 43 8.71 16.88 5.34
CA GLU A 43 7.81 16.38 6.38
C GLU A 43 8.44 15.33 7.28
N ARG A 44 9.33 14.47 6.75
CA ARG A 44 9.87 13.32 7.49
C ARG A 44 11.27 13.55 8.04
N LYS A 45 12.21 13.95 7.18
CA LYS A 45 13.62 14.17 7.52
C LYS A 45 13.81 15.11 8.74
N PRO A 46 13.05 16.21 8.89
CA PRO A 46 13.22 17.11 10.04
C PRO A 46 12.83 16.51 11.39
N LEU A 47 12.14 15.37 11.40
CA LEU A 47 11.70 14.68 12.62
C LEU A 47 12.81 13.80 13.24
N TYR A 48 13.90 13.52 12.52
CA TYR A 48 14.99 12.70 13.04
C TYR A 48 15.88 13.45 14.04
N ARG A 49 16.27 12.76 15.11
CA ARG A 49 17.25 13.16 16.12
C ARG A 49 18.18 11.97 16.38
N GLY A 50 19.25 11.86 15.60
CA GLY A 50 20.06 10.65 15.56
C GLY A 50 19.25 9.47 15.01
N LYS A 51 19.07 8.42 15.83
CA LYS A 51 18.22 7.26 15.52
C LYS A 51 16.77 7.44 15.96
N ASP A 52 16.46 8.49 16.70
CA ASP A 52 15.10 8.73 17.16
C ASP A 52 14.30 9.49 16.11
N LEU A 53 13.08 9.03 15.86
CA LEU A 53 12.10 9.71 15.04
C LEU A 53 11.04 10.32 15.97
N VAL A 54 11.07 11.65 16.10
CA VAL A 54 10.31 12.37 17.13
C VAL A 54 9.11 13.07 16.50
N PHE A 55 7.90 12.61 16.82
CA PHE A 55 6.66 13.26 16.46
C PHE A 55 6.15 14.11 17.62
N LYS A 56 6.06 15.43 17.38
CA LYS A 56 5.52 16.35 18.37
C LYS A 56 4.08 16.05 18.69
N ALA A 57 3.76 16.02 19.98
CA ALA A 57 2.41 15.79 20.44
C ALA A 57 1.53 16.98 20.08
N GLN A 58 0.69 16.84 19.04
CA GLN A 58 -0.27 17.89 18.69
C GLN A 58 -1.53 17.84 19.58
N ARG A 59 -1.91 16.63 20.03
CA ARG A 59 -3.10 16.37 20.86
C ARG A 59 -2.82 15.46 22.07
N ARG A 60 -1.58 14.99 22.24
CA ARG A 60 -1.16 14.17 23.39
C ARG A 60 -0.34 15.01 24.36
N LYS A 61 -0.18 14.51 25.58
CA LYS A 61 0.61 15.17 26.61
C LYS A 61 2.12 15.08 26.32
N ASP A 62 2.55 13.96 25.73
CA ASP A 62 3.96 13.64 25.50
C ASP A 62 4.22 13.32 24.02
N ASP A 63 5.42 13.71 23.55
CA ASP A 63 5.94 13.42 22.22
C ASP A 63 5.97 11.90 21.96
N VAL A 64 5.73 11.50 20.70
CA VAL A 64 5.89 10.10 20.28
C VAL A 64 7.28 9.93 19.71
N ILE A 65 8.09 9.09 20.35
CA ILE A 65 9.45 8.77 19.93
C ILE A 65 9.46 7.34 19.42
N ILE A 66 9.92 7.16 18.18
CA ILE A 66 10.14 5.84 17.58
C ILE A 66 11.63 5.67 17.36
N GLU A 67 12.24 4.66 17.97
CA GLU A 67 13.63 4.30 17.68
C GLU A 67 13.71 3.62 16.32
N THR A 68 14.55 4.14 15.43
CA THR A 68 14.80 3.59 14.09
C THR A 68 16.14 2.86 14.06
N ARG A 69 16.28 1.87 13.17
CA ARG A 69 17.51 1.09 13.04
C ARG A 69 18.62 1.92 12.42
N GLU A 70 18.30 2.72 11.41
CA GLU A 70 19.28 3.43 10.57
C GLU A 70 19.24 4.95 10.73
N GLY A 71 18.21 5.49 11.38
CA GLY A 71 18.07 6.94 11.55
C GLY A 71 17.83 7.65 10.23
N VAL A 72 18.31 8.89 10.16
CA VAL A 72 18.12 9.75 8.99
C VAL A 72 18.81 9.21 7.73
N ALA A 73 19.75 8.26 7.86
CA ALA A 73 20.49 7.70 6.73
C ALA A 73 19.55 6.99 5.74
N GLY A 74 18.67 6.10 6.24
CA GLY A 74 17.66 5.43 5.40
C GLY A 74 16.71 6.43 4.72
N CYS A 75 16.34 7.51 5.41
CA CYS A 75 15.53 8.58 4.83
C CYS A 75 16.26 9.33 3.70
N ASN A 76 17.55 9.63 3.87
CA ASN A 76 18.34 10.29 2.84
C ASN A 76 18.51 9.40 1.60
N GLU A 77 18.70 8.09 1.80
CA GLU A 77 18.80 7.12 0.71
C GLU A 77 17.49 7.02 -0.08
N ALA A 78 16.34 6.98 0.61
CA ALA A 78 15.03 7.01 -0.04
C ALA A 78 14.82 8.30 -0.85
N ILE A 79 15.20 9.46 -0.32
CA ILE A 79 15.14 10.74 -1.04
C ILE A 79 15.99 10.68 -2.32
N ALA A 80 17.21 10.15 -2.24
CA ALA A 80 18.10 10.03 -3.40
C ALA A 80 17.52 9.07 -4.46
N ALA A 81 17.01 7.91 -4.05
CA ALA A 81 16.38 6.93 -4.94
C ALA A 81 15.17 7.53 -5.65
N LEU A 82 14.29 8.24 -4.93
CA LEU A 82 13.11 8.88 -5.50
C LEU A 82 13.45 10.00 -6.50
N ARG A 83 14.48 10.80 -6.21
CA ARG A 83 14.96 11.83 -7.16
C ARG A 83 15.57 11.23 -8.43
N ALA A 84 16.16 10.05 -8.33
CA ALA A 84 16.71 9.32 -9.48
C ALA A 84 15.64 8.54 -10.27
N THR A 85 14.46 8.33 -9.70
CA THR A 85 13.40 7.53 -10.31
C THR A 85 12.56 8.39 -11.25
N GLN A 86 12.47 7.98 -12.52
CA GLN A 86 11.58 8.60 -13.50
C GLN A 86 10.10 8.29 -13.17
N PRO A 87 9.14 9.13 -13.61
CA PRO A 87 7.72 8.81 -13.50
C PRO A 87 7.40 7.39 -13.98
N LEU A 88 6.66 6.65 -13.16
CA LEU A 88 6.34 5.25 -13.37
C LEU A 88 4.96 5.09 -14.03
N PRO A 89 4.72 3.98 -14.76
CA PRO A 89 3.39 3.68 -15.29
C PRO A 89 2.31 3.68 -14.20
N SER A 90 1.14 4.23 -14.54
CA SER A 90 -0.03 4.21 -13.67
C SER A 90 -0.49 2.78 -13.40
N LEU A 91 -0.92 2.51 -12.17
CA LEU A 91 -1.48 1.21 -11.79
C LEU A 91 -3.00 1.25 -11.85
N ARG A 92 -3.59 0.14 -12.32
CA ARG A 92 -5.02 -0.10 -12.20
C ARG A 92 -5.33 -0.64 -10.81
N LEU A 93 -6.12 0.10 -10.03
CA LEU A 93 -6.67 -0.42 -8.77
C LEU A 93 -7.69 -1.51 -9.09
N GLU A 94 -7.41 -2.73 -8.66
CA GLU A 94 -8.17 -3.94 -8.97
C GLU A 94 -9.05 -4.41 -7.82
N PRO A 95 -10.39 -4.34 -7.95
CA PRO A 95 -11.32 -4.81 -6.92
C PRO A 95 -11.08 -6.25 -6.47
N ALA A 96 -10.82 -7.17 -7.40
CA ALA A 96 -10.57 -8.58 -7.08
C ALA A 96 -9.28 -8.80 -6.29
N MET A 97 -8.23 -8.01 -6.56
CA MET A 97 -7.00 -8.03 -5.76
C MET A 97 -7.24 -7.44 -4.37
N SER A 98 -8.00 -6.34 -4.27
CA SER A 98 -8.40 -5.76 -2.98
C SER A 98 -9.26 -6.70 -2.13
N ILE A 99 -10.15 -7.49 -2.75
CA ILE A 99 -10.90 -8.54 -2.03
C ILE A 99 -9.93 -9.54 -1.38
N ALA A 100 -8.89 -9.96 -2.11
CA ALA A 100 -7.88 -10.86 -1.56
C ALA A 100 -7.17 -10.24 -0.35
N CYS A 101 -6.71 -8.99 -0.48
CA CYS A 101 -6.09 -8.26 0.64
C CYS A 101 -7.03 -8.17 1.85
N LYS A 102 -8.31 -7.85 1.64
CA LYS A 102 -9.30 -7.75 2.74
C LYS A 102 -9.56 -9.08 3.42
N ALA A 103 -9.64 -10.16 2.65
CA ALA A 103 -9.81 -11.50 3.21
C ALA A 103 -8.63 -11.87 4.12
N VAL A 104 -7.41 -11.49 3.77
CA VAL A 104 -6.22 -11.69 4.63
C VAL A 104 -6.26 -10.77 5.85
N VAL A 105 -6.44 -9.46 5.66
CA VAL A 105 -6.49 -8.48 6.77
C VAL A 105 -7.55 -8.84 7.81
N ASN A 106 -8.73 -9.28 7.39
CA ASN A 106 -9.81 -9.63 8.32
C ASN A 106 -9.53 -10.86 9.18
N VAL A 107 -8.58 -11.71 8.79
CA VAL A 107 -8.14 -12.88 9.55
C VAL A 107 -6.89 -12.55 10.35
N SER A 108 -5.84 -12.10 9.66
CA SER A 108 -4.51 -11.88 10.22
C SER A 108 -4.46 -10.68 11.16
N GLY A 109 -5.23 -9.62 10.88
CA GLY A 109 -5.27 -8.40 11.70
C GLY A 109 -5.70 -8.66 13.14
N PRO A 110 -6.90 -9.21 13.39
CA PRO A 110 -7.35 -9.58 14.73
C PRO A 110 -6.48 -10.64 15.41
N ALA A 111 -5.84 -11.52 14.63
CA ALA A 111 -4.92 -12.54 15.14
C ALA A 111 -3.54 -11.98 15.53
N GLY A 112 -3.21 -10.74 15.11
CA GLY A 112 -1.91 -10.13 15.35
C GLY A 112 -0.78 -10.71 14.48
N GLU A 113 -1.12 -11.33 13.36
CA GLU A 113 -0.17 -11.95 12.42
C GLU A 113 0.54 -10.89 11.57
N VAL A 114 1.87 -11.02 11.48
CA VAL A 114 2.71 -10.12 10.67
C VAL A 114 3.30 -10.76 9.41
N ASP A 115 3.29 -12.09 9.35
CA ASP A 115 3.74 -12.86 8.18
C ASP A 115 2.53 -13.33 7.40
N THR A 116 2.25 -12.65 6.29
CA THR A 116 1.05 -12.88 5.47
C THR A 116 1.41 -13.23 4.04
N ASN A 117 0.51 -13.96 3.36
CA ASN A 117 0.68 -14.32 1.96
C ASN A 117 -0.61 -14.15 1.16
N THR A 118 -0.87 -12.91 0.76
CA THR A 118 -2.02 -12.52 -0.06
C THR A 118 -1.89 -13.00 -1.49
N VAL A 119 -0.68 -13.26 -2.00
CA VAL A 119 -0.49 -13.78 -3.37
C VAL A 119 -1.19 -15.12 -3.55
N VAL A 120 -1.18 -15.98 -2.52
CA VAL A 120 -1.95 -17.24 -2.55
C VAL A 120 -3.45 -16.96 -2.54
N LYS A 121 -3.92 -16.09 -1.64
CA LYS A 121 -5.34 -15.72 -1.53
C LYS A 121 -5.89 -15.09 -2.82
N MET A 122 -5.07 -14.31 -3.53
CA MET A 122 -5.42 -13.66 -4.80
C MET A 122 -5.92 -14.64 -5.86
N ARG A 123 -5.39 -15.88 -5.85
CA ARG A 123 -5.75 -16.93 -6.83
C ARG A 123 -7.23 -17.37 -6.74
N GLU A 124 -7.88 -17.11 -5.62
CA GLU A 124 -9.32 -17.36 -5.46
C GLU A 124 -10.16 -16.38 -6.29
N TYR A 125 -9.65 -15.17 -6.55
CA TYR A 125 -10.40 -14.06 -7.16
C TYR A 125 -9.96 -13.71 -8.59
N GLY A 126 -8.83 -14.25 -9.03
CA GLY A 126 -8.26 -14.02 -10.36
C GLY A 126 -6.96 -14.79 -10.52
N GLY A 127 -6.24 -14.52 -11.59
CA GLY A 127 -4.96 -15.17 -11.86
C GLY A 127 -4.02 -14.27 -12.62
N LEU A 128 -2.74 -14.61 -12.56
CA LEU A 128 -1.74 -14.02 -13.43
C LEU A 128 -1.81 -14.68 -14.80
N THR A 129 -1.57 -13.91 -15.86
CA THR A 129 -1.25 -14.49 -17.17
C THR A 129 0.02 -15.34 -17.10
N PRO A 130 0.25 -16.27 -18.05
CA PRO A 130 1.51 -17.00 -18.12
C PRO A 130 2.72 -16.04 -18.14
N GLY A 131 3.65 -16.24 -17.21
CA GLY A 131 4.83 -15.37 -17.04
C GLY A 131 4.60 -14.12 -16.19
N GLY A 132 3.37 -13.88 -15.72
CA GLY A 132 3.08 -12.80 -14.78
C GLY A 132 3.63 -13.06 -13.37
N THR A 133 3.87 -12.00 -12.62
CA THR A 133 4.34 -12.05 -11.22
C THR A 133 3.46 -11.17 -10.34
N ALA A 134 3.41 -11.49 -9.05
CA ALA A 134 2.76 -10.69 -8.02
C ALA A 134 3.55 -10.69 -6.72
N ILE A 135 3.47 -9.60 -5.97
CA ILE A 135 4.13 -9.45 -4.67
C ILE A 135 3.22 -8.73 -3.68
N GLU A 136 3.30 -9.15 -2.42
CA GLU A 136 2.71 -8.45 -1.30
C GLU A 136 3.74 -7.51 -0.67
N VAL A 137 3.31 -6.29 -0.34
CA VAL A 137 4.03 -5.36 0.53
C VAL A 137 3.12 -5.06 1.72
N SER A 138 3.58 -5.43 2.91
CA SER A 138 2.85 -5.23 4.17
C SER A 138 3.42 -4.08 4.99
N ALA A 139 2.55 -3.36 5.69
CA ALA A 139 2.92 -2.33 6.66
C ALA A 139 2.07 -2.45 7.93
N PHE A 140 2.65 -2.09 9.07
CA PHE A 140 1.99 -2.15 10.37
C PHE A 140 2.09 -0.80 11.06
N GLY A 141 0.95 -0.29 11.52
CA GLY A 141 0.80 1.06 12.03
C GLY A 141 1.06 2.14 10.96
N GLY A 142 1.25 3.37 11.44
CA GLY A 142 1.36 4.58 10.60
C GLY A 142 0.19 5.52 10.85
N ARG A 143 0.46 6.80 11.14
CA ARG A 143 -0.62 7.71 11.56
C ARG A 143 -1.63 8.06 10.44
N ASP A 144 -1.23 7.89 9.19
CA ASP A 144 -1.99 8.22 7.98
C ASP A 144 -1.40 7.46 6.77
N ALA A 145 -2.11 7.46 5.65
CA ALA A 145 -1.71 6.77 4.41
C ALA A 145 -0.34 7.22 3.88
N ARG A 146 0.00 8.51 4.01
CA ARG A 146 1.29 9.03 3.58
C ARG A 146 2.41 8.51 4.45
N ALA A 147 2.21 8.48 5.77
CA ALA A 147 3.17 7.97 6.73
C ALA A 147 3.46 6.49 6.50
N VAL A 148 2.45 5.69 6.14
CA VAL A 148 2.61 4.28 5.71
C VAL A 148 3.55 4.20 4.51
N LEU A 149 3.27 4.94 3.43
CA LEU A 149 4.11 4.93 2.23
C LEU A 149 5.53 5.47 2.48
N MET A 150 5.68 6.50 3.31
CA MET A 150 7.00 6.98 3.71
C MET A 150 7.79 5.89 4.44
N ASN A 151 7.17 5.16 5.37
CA ASN A 151 7.85 4.10 6.10
C ASN A 151 8.29 2.98 5.15
N LEU A 152 7.41 2.56 4.23
CA LEU A 152 7.73 1.54 3.21
C LEU A 152 8.86 1.99 2.26
N LEU A 153 8.87 3.25 1.84
CA LEU A 153 9.93 3.81 0.99
C LEU A 153 11.28 3.92 1.73
N ILE A 154 11.25 4.28 3.00
CA ILE A 154 12.47 4.36 3.82
C ILE A 154 13.02 2.95 4.05
N SER A 155 12.14 1.97 4.26
CA SER A 155 12.49 0.57 4.52
C SER A 155 13.51 0.44 5.66
N ASP A 156 13.24 1.12 6.79
CA ASP A 156 14.18 1.19 7.91
C ASP A 156 14.47 -0.20 8.50
N GLY A 157 15.76 -0.55 8.55
CA GLY A 157 16.25 -1.85 8.99
C GLY A 157 16.36 -2.91 7.89
N ASP A 158 15.91 -2.62 6.67
CA ASP A 158 16.04 -3.48 5.52
C ASP A 158 17.14 -2.92 4.60
N ALA A 159 18.34 -3.50 4.68
CA ALA A 159 19.47 -3.07 3.86
C ALA A 159 19.27 -3.32 2.36
N ASP A 160 18.43 -4.29 1.99
CA ASP A 160 18.12 -4.63 0.61
C ASP A 160 17.00 -3.77 0.03
N ARG A 161 16.25 -3.05 0.88
CA ARG A 161 15.24 -2.05 0.47
C ARG A 161 14.16 -2.69 -0.39
N GLU A 162 13.79 -3.93 -0.08
CA GLU A 162 12.88 -4.75 -0.86
C GLU A 162 11.54 -4.04 -1.05
N GLN A 163 10.97 -3.51 0.04
CA GLN A 163 9.70 -2.79 -0.02
C GLN A 163 9.77 -1.54 -0.90
N ARG A 164 10.86 -0.77 -0.84
CA ARG A 164 11.05 0.39 -1.73
C ARG A 164 11.20 -0.06 -3.19
N LYS A 165 11.97 -1.11 -3.45
CA LYS A 165 12.16 -1.66 -4.81
C LYS A 165 10.81 -2.11 -5.39
N ASP A 166 9.96 -2.73 -4.58
CA ASP A 166 8.63 -3.15 -5.00
C ASP A 166 7.72 -1.96 -5.31
N LEU A 167 7.67 -0.94 -4.46
CA LEU A 167 6.87 0.27 -4.73
C LEU A 167 7.30 0.99 -6.01
N LEU A 168 8.61 0.99 -6.32
CA LEU A 168 9.20 1.68 -7.46
C LEU A 168 9.38 0.80 -8.71
N ASN A 169 8.92 -0.44 -8.69
CA ASN A 169 9.06 -1.32 -9.85
C ASN A 169 8.15 -0.83 -11.01
N PRO A 170 8.70 -0.53 -12.19
CA PRO A 170 7.93 -0.07 -13.34
C PRO A 170 7.09 -1.16 -14.01
N GLN A 171 7.34 -2.44 -13.72
CA GLN A 171 6.66 -3.56 -14.38
C GLN A 171 5.25 -3.82 -13.86
N TRP A 172 4.91 -3.33 -12.67
CA TRP A 172 3.55 -3.44 -12.14
C TRP A 172 2.56 -2.70 -13.04
N THR A 173 1.41 -3.33 -13.28
CA THR A 173 0.30 -2.74 -14.06
C THR A 173 -1.00 -2.69 -13.27
N ALA A 174 -1.13 -3.54 -12.25
CA ALA A 174 -2.32 -3.66 -11.42
C ALA A 174 -1.93 -3.75 -9.94
N PHE A 175 -2.81 -3.28 -9.08
CA PHE A 175 -2.65 -3.47 -7.65
C PHE A 175 -3.98 -3.60 -6.92
N GLY A 176 -3.96 -4.34 -5.81
CA GLY A 176 -5.00 -4.35 -4.79
C GLY A 176 -4.45 -3.80 -3.49
N LEU A 177 -5.36 -3.44 -2.60
CA LEU A 177 -5.01 -2.98 -1.25
C LEU A 177 -6.12 -3.29 -0.25
N ALA A 178 -5.72 -3.36 1.02
CA ALA A 178 -6.63 -3.33 2.16
C ALA A 178 -5.97 -2.68 3.38
N VAL A 179 -6.78 -2.03 4.20
CA VAL A 179 -6.39 -1.53 5.53
C VAL A 179 -7.42 -2.00 6.56
N GLY A 180 -6.97 -2.50 7.70
CA GLY A 180 -7.85 -2.91 8.79
C GLY A 180 -7.13 -3.03 10.12
N LYS A 181 -7.89 -3.21 11.20
CA LYS A 181 -7.35 -3.28 12.56
C LYS A 181 -6.36 -4.42 12.75
N HIS A 182 -5.31 -4.17 13.54
CA HIS A 182 -4.31 -5.15 13.91
C HIS A 182 -4.11 -5.19 15.43
N ALA A 183 -4.12 -6.38 16.04
CA ALA A 183 -4.13 -6.55 17.49
C ALA A 183 -2.98 -5.82 18.22
N SER A 184 -1.80 -5.75 17.60
CA SER A 184 -0.59 -5.18 18.22
C SER A 184 -0.15 -3.82 17.68
N TYR A 185 -0.62 -3.41 16.49
CA TYR A 185 -0.06 -2.27 15.73
C TYR A 185 -1.12 -1.22 15.35
N ASP A 186 -2.29 -1.27 16.00
CA ASP A 186 -3.49 -0.49 15.71
C ASP A 186 -4.14 -0.89 14.37
N HIS A 187 -3.38 -0.87 13.28
CA HIS A 187 -3.82 -1.32 11.95
C HIS A 187 -2.69 -1.97 11.16
N MET A 188 -3.09 -2.77 10.18
CA MET A 188 -2.22 -3.33 9.14
C MET A 188 -2.69 -2.85 7.77
N THR A 189 -1.73 -2.73 6.86
CA THR A 189 -1.94 -2.37 5.46
C THR A 189 -1.31 -3.45 4.59
N LEU A 190 -2.05 -3.91 3.59
CA LEU A 190 -1.52 -4.76 2.53
C LEU A 190 -1.65 -4.03 1.20
N LEU A 191 -0.56 -3.99 0.45
CA LEU A 191 -0.51 -3.62 -0.96
C LEU A 191 -0.11 -4.86 -1.76
N LEU A 192 -0.91 -5.24 -2.75
CA LEU A 192 -0.65 -6.39 -3.60
C LEU A 192 -0.42 -5.89 -5.01
N PHE A 193 0.77 -6.08 -5.57
CA PHE A 193 1.10 -5.65 -6.93
C PHE A 193 1.13 -6.83 -7.88
N ALA A 194 0.81 -6.60 -9.16
CA ALA A 194 0.91 -7.59 -10.22
C ALA A 194 1.28 -6.98 -11.57
N THR A 195 2.02 -7.71 -12.40
CA THR A 195 2.38 -7.27 -13.76
C THR A 195 1.27 -7.49 -14.77
N GLN A 196 0.45 -8.53 -14.63
CA GLN A 196 -0.59 -8.90 -15.60
C GLN A 196 -1.70 -9.73 -14.93
N PHE A 197 -2.53 -9.08 -14.12
CA PHE A 197 -3.63 -9.74 -13.42
C PHE A 197 -4.92 -9.76 -14.24
N ASN A 198 -5.56 -10.93 -14.28
CA ASN A 198 -6.86 -11.18 -14.86
C ASN A 198 -7.87 -11.55 -13.76
N PRO A 199 -8.82 -10.67 -13.41
CA PRO A 199 -9.86 -11.02 -12.46
C PRO A 199 -10.80 -12.08 -13.03
N LYS A 200 -11.33 -12.96 -12.17
CA LYS A 200 -12.40 -13.88 -12.58
C LYS A 200 -13.66 -13.08 -12.89
N GLN A 201 -14.28 -13.35 -14.04
CA GLN A 201 -15.46 -12.61 -14.48
C GLN A 201 -16.62 -12.70 -13.48
N GLU A 202 -16.84 -13.88 -12.89
CA GLU A 202 -17.87 -14.12 -11.87
C GLU A 202 -17.68 -13.25 -10.61
N VAL A 203 -16.43 -12.95 -10.23
CA VAL A 203 -16.11 -12.08 -9.09
C VAL A 203 -16.48 -10.65 -9.41
N MET A 204 -16.10 -10.17 -10.60
CA MET A 204 -16.39 -8.81 -11.04
C MET A 204 -17.88 -8.55 -11.24
N GLN A 205 -18.65 -9.56 -11.67
CA GLN A 205 -20.10 -9.47 -11.80
C GLN A 205 -20.82 -9.49 -10.45
N ASN A 206 -20.19 -10.00 -9.39
CA ASN A 206 -20.80 -10.22 -8.08
C ASN A 206 -20.05 -9.52 -6.94
N LEU A 207 -19.43 -8.35 -7.19
CA LEU A 207 -18.70 -7.60 -6.16
C LEU A 207 -19.53 -7.33 -4.90
N ILE A 208 -20.85 -7.17 -5.04
CA ILE A 208 -21.77 -6.97 -3.91
C ILE A 208 -21.75 -8.12 -2.90
N LYS A 209 -21.50 -9.36 -3.33
CA LYS A 209 -21.38 -10.54 -2.44
C LYS A 209 -20.25 -10.34 -1.43
N TYR A 210 -19.20 -9.64 -1.84
CA TYR A 210 -18.03 -9.39 -1.02
C TYR A 210 -18.18 -8.17 -0.12
N LYS A 211 -19.26 -7.37 -0.24
CA LYS A 211 -19.45 -6.09 0.48
C LYS A 211 -19.16 -6.19 1.99
N HIS A 212 -19.47 -7.34 2.60
CA HIS A 212 -19.18 -7.62 4.00
C HIS A 212 -17.70 -7.45 4.37
N LEU A 213 -16.76 -7.69 3.45
CA LEU A 213 -15.32 -7.49 3.67
C LEU A 213 -14.92 -6.03 3.84
N TRP A 214 -15.75 -5.08 3.39
CA TRP A 214 -15.51 -3.65 3.55
C TRP A 214 -16.10 -3.08 4.84
N THR A 215 -16.99 -3.80 5.50
CA THR A 215 -17.68 -3.33 6.72
C THR A 215 -17.10 -3.92 8.01
N ILE A 216 -16.14 -4.83 7.89
CA ILE A 216 -15.50 -5.51 9.01
C ILE A 216 -14.18 -4.80 9.29
N ASN A 217 -13.95 -4.45 10.56
CA ASN A 217 -12.65 -3.95 11.07
C ASN A 217 -12.12 -2.65 10.41
N GLU A 218 -13.01 -1.73 10.03
CA GLU A 218 -12.57 -0.38 9.66
C GLU A 218 -11.78 0.26 10.82
N PRO A 219 -10.60 0.84 10.56
CA PRO A 219 -9.78 1.51 11.57
C PRO A 219 -10.53 2.68 12.21
#